data_AF-A0A356ERJ5-F1
#
_entry.id   AF-A0A356ERJ5-F1
#
_cell.length_a   1.000
_cell.length_b   1.000
_cell.length_c   1.000
_cell.angle_alpha   90.00
_cell.angle_beta   90.00
_cell.angle_gamma   90.00
#
_symmetry.space_group_name_H-M   'P 1'
#
loop_
_entity.id
_entity.type
_entity.pdbx_description
1 polymer ?
#
loop_
_entity_poly.entity_id
_entity_poly.type
_entity_poly.pdbx_seq_one_letter_code
_entity_poly.pdbx_strand_id
1 'polypeptide(L)'
;MSELKILPTRSLGYGFIPPEYLPAHQDEYYLRDEQACKSADHWRHLTASELEELVRNGNTSKNWDDVLVADGFNPQFVRACQFSGLVRIGQIGDVSLSMHDLIVPAGLLNSHIVACDIGDTVAIRNVRYIAHYIVGDNSMLLNIDEMQTTNHAKFGNGIVTDGEEEEVRICLDVINEAGGRAVLPFDGMIPADAYLWAKYRQDATLQERFKAITEARFDSRRGFYGTVGAACVIKNCSIIKDVKFGDCVYVKGANKLK
;
A
#
# COMPACT_ATOMS: atom_id res chain seq x y z
N MET A 1 3.02 14.77 -21.62
CA MET A 1 3.68 13.49 -21.96
C MET A 1 4.51 13.08 -20.78
N SER A 2 4.36 11.84 -20.29
CA SER A 2 5.27 11.29 -19.28
C SER A 2 6.61 10.99 -19.93
N GLU A 3 7.69 11.56 -19.40
CA GLU A 3 9.06 11.29 -19.88
C GLU A 3 9.64 10.08 -19.15
N LEU A 4 10.28 9.19 -19.90
CA LEU A 4 11.04 8.08 -19.34
C LEU A 4 12.31 8.63 -18.67
N LYS A 5 12.41 8.45 -17.36
CA LYS A 5 13.58 8.87 -16.57
C LYS A 5 14.49 7.68 -16.32
N ILE A 6 15.79 7.84 -16.61
CA ILE A 6 16.81 6.86 -16.25
C ILE A 6 17.33 7.22 -14.86
N LEU A 7 17.08 6.34 -13.89
CA LEU A 7 17.53 6.51 -12.52
C LEU A 7 18.56 5.44 -12.15
N PRO A 8 19.55 5.76 -11.30
CA PRO A 8 20.44 4.74 -10.76
C PRO A 8 19.64 3.70 -10.01
N THR A 9 19.94 2.42 -10.17
CA THR A 9 19.19 1.34 -9.50
C THR A 9 19.25 1.43 -7.97
N ARG A 10 20.13 2.26 -7.37
CA ARG A 10 20.16 2.53 -5.92
C ARG A 10 19.04 3.45 -5.43
N SER A 11 18.31 4.13 -6.33
CA SER A 11 17.17 4.96 -5.95
C SER A 11 15.88 4.15 -5.75
N LEU A 12 15.88 2.85 -6.06
CA LEU A 12 14.70 2.02 -5.91
C LEU A 12 14.34 1.89 -4.42
N GLY A 13 13.16 2.38 -4.05
CA GLY A 13 12.65 2.35 -2.68
C GLY A 13 13.08 3.53 -1.80
N TYR A 14 13.67 4.59 -2.36
CA TYR A 14 14.05 5.82 -1.64
C TYR A 14 13.57 7.07 -2.37
N GLY A 15 13.47 8.18 -1.64
CA GLY A 15 12.97 9.45 -2.17
C GLY A 15 11.50 9.40 -2.55
N PHE A 16 10.70 8.64 -1.79
CA PHE A 16 9.26 8.49 -2.02
C PHE A 16 8.53 9.84 -1.93
N ILE A 17 8.91 10.67 -0.95
CA ILE A 17 8.42 12.03 -0.79
C ILE A 17 9.49 13.00 -1.31
N PRO A 18 9.18 13.84 -2.32
CA PRO A 18 10.10 14.86 -2.77
C PRO A 18 10.43 15.85 -1.65
N PRO A 19 11.68 16.35 -1.55
CA PRO A 19 12.11 17.21 -0.45
C PRO A 19 11.25 18.45 -0.22
N GLU A 20 10.65 19.01 -1.27
CA GLU A 20 9.76 20.17 -1.19
C GLU A 20 8.43 19.91 -0.46
N TYR A 21 8.01 18.65 -0.34
CA TYR A 21 6.80 18.23 0.38
C TYR A 21 7.11 17.62 1.75
N LEU A 22 8.39 17.56 2.15
CA LEU A 22 8.79 17.06 3.47
C LEU A 22 8.71 18.18 4.52
N PRO A 23 8.02 17.93 5.65
CA PRO A 23 8.05 18.86 6.78
C PRO A 23 9.46 19.02 7.36
N ALA A 24 9.71 20.15 8.02
CA ALA A 24 10.98 20.37 8.71
C ALA A 24 11.23 19.28 9.77
N HIS A 25 12.45 18.74 9.80
CA HIS A 25 12.90 17.70 10.73
C HIS A 25 12.24 16.32 10.57
N GLN A 26 11.52 16.08 9.48
CA GLN A 26 11.00 14.76 9.11
C GLN A 26 11.79 14.15 7.96
N ASP A 27 11.83 12.82 7.89
CA ASP A 27 12.35 12.07 6.75
C ASP A 27 11.22 11.56 5.85
N GLU A 28 11.53 10.75 4.83
CA GLU A 28 10.51 10.20 3.92
C GLU A 28 9.59 9.14 4.55
N TYR A 29 9.86 8.68 5.78
CA TYR A 29 9.16 7.60 6.44
C TYR A 29 8.17 8.07 7.52
N TYR A 30 8.15 9.36 7.89
CA TYR A 30 7.32 9.85 9.00
C TYR A 30 5.83 9.44 8.92
N LEU A 31 5.17 9.55 7.76
CA LEU A 31 3.78 9.11 7.59
C LEU A 31 3.65 7.59 7.64
N ARG A 32 4.60 6.87 7.04
CA ARG A 32 4.63 5.41 7.11
C ARG A 32 4.72 4.96 8.57
N ASP A 33 5.52 5.62 9.38
CA ASP A 33 5.70 5.30 10.79
C ASP A 33 4.45 5.65 11.62
N GLU A 34 3.78 6.76 11.31
CA GLU A 34 2.44 7.07 11.84
C GLU A 34 1.42 5.96 11.48
N GLN A 35 1.49 5.40 10.26
CA GLN A 35 0.55 4.38 9.77
C GLN A 35 0.84 2.96 10.29
N ALA A 36 2.10 2.61 10.56
CA ALA A 36 2.51 1.23 10.85
C ALA A 36 2.03 0.71 12.21
N CYS A 37 1.52 1.58 13.10
CA CYS A 37 0.99 1.24 14.43
C CYS A 37 1.94 0.43 15.33
N LYS A 38 3.22 0.29 14.96
CA LYS A 38 4.28 -0.38 15.74
C LYS A 38 5.35 0.64 16.10
N SER A 39 5.86 0.60 17.34
CA SER A 39 6.93 1.50 17.77
C SER A 39 8.25 1.20 17.04
N ALA A 40 9.13 2.19 16.95
CA ALA A 40 10.45 2.01 16.36
C ALA A 40 11.24 0.86 17.01
N ASP A 41 11.12 0.71 18.34
CA ASP A 41 11.77 -0.33 19.13
C ASP A 41 11.29 -1.75 18.82
N HIS A 42 10.20 -1.91 18.06
CA HIS A 42 9.74 -3.23 17.61
C HIS A 42 10.68 -3.85 16.57
N TRP A 43 11.43 -3.01 15.85
CA TRP A 43 12.27 -3.43 14.73
C TRP A 43 13.74 -3.45 15.15
N ARG A 44 14.43 -4.53 14.81
CA ARG A 44 15.87 -4.66 14.99
C ARG A 44 16.58 -4.97 13.68
N HIS A 45 17.87 -4.70 13.63
CA HIS A 45 18.71 -5.16 12.54
C HIS A 45 18.84 -6.68 12.53
N LEU A 46 19.13 -7.23 11.35
CA LEU A 46 19.48 -8.62 11.17
C LEU A 46 20.76 -8.96 11.95
N THR A 47 20.76 -10.12 12.59
CA THR A 47 21.99 -10.73 13.08
C THR A 47 22.83 -11.26 11.92
N ALA A 48 24.13 -11.45 12.14
CA ALA A 48 25.03 -12.01 11.12
C ALA A 48 24.54 -13.39 10.62
N SER A 49 24.04 -14.25 11.51
CA SER A 49 23.50 -15.57 11.15
C SER A 49 22.22 -15.46 10.32
N GLU A 50 21.33 -14.53 10.64
CA GLU A 50 20.09 -14.34 9.87
C GLU A 50 20.39 -13.82 8.46
N LEU A 51 21.33 -12.87 8.36
CA LEU A 51 21.78 -12.34 7.09
C LEU A 51 22.40 -13.41 6.19
N GLU A 52 23.31 -14.23 6.73
CA GLU A 52 23.93 -15.34 6.00
C GLU A 52 22.89 -16.33 5.48
N GLU A 53 21.88 -16.64 6.28
CA GLU A 53 20.79 -17.54 5.89
C GLU A 53 19.90 -16.93 4.80
N LEU A 54 19.56 -15.65 4.89
CA LEU A 54 18.83 -14.94 3.84
C LEU A 54 19.58 -14.98 2.50
N VAL A 55 20.88 -14.70 2.51
CA VAL A 55 21.71 -14.76 1.30
C VAL A 55 21.77 -16.20 0.75
N ARG A 56 21.96 -17.21 1.62
CA ARG A 56 21.95 -18.63 1.24
C ARG A 56 20.62 -19.07 0.62
N ASN A 57 19.51 -18.51 1.10
CA ASN A 57 18.16 -18.75 0.58
C ASN A 57 17.88 -18.04 -0.76
N GLY A 58 18.90 -17.42 -1.36
CA GLY A 58 18.80 -16.75 -2.65
C GLY A 58 18.13 -15.38 -2.58
N ASN A 59 18.02 -14.80 -1.38
CA ASN A 59 17.50 -13.44 -1.25
C ASN A 59 18.60 -12.43 -1.59
N THR A 60 18.19 -11.26 -2.09
CA THR A 60 19.10 -10.17 -2.42
C THR A 60 18.61 -8.86 -1.84
N SER A 61 19.54 -8.06 -1.35
CA SER A 61 19.31 -6.65 -1.01
C SER A 61 20.55 -5.85 -1.38
N LYS A 62 20.36 -4.57 -1.69
CA LYS A 62 21.47 -3.63 -1.91
C LYS A 62 22.02 -3.07 -0.62
N ASN A 63 21.16 -2.95 0.37
CA ASN A 63 21.50 -2.51 1.71
C ASN A 63 20.74 -3.39 2.69
N TRP A 64 21.46 -4.23 3.44
CA TRP A 64 20.85 -5.09 4.45
C TRP A 64 20.55 -4.33 5.74
N ASP A 65 21.14 -3.15 5.95
CA ASP A 65 20.82 -2.28 7.09
C ASP A 65 19.38 -1.75 7.00
N ASP A 66 18.83 -1.68 5.79
CA ASP A 66 17.45 -1.28 5.52
C ASP A 66 16.46 -2.46 5.62
N VAL A 67 16.93 -3.67 5.90
CA VAL A 67 16.06 -4.82 6.19
C VAL A 67 16.01 -5.01 7.69
N LEU A 68 14.90 -4.61 8.28
CA LEU A 68 14.65 -4.74 9.72
C LEU A 68 13.67 -5.88 9.99
N VAL A 69 13.83 -6.52 11.14
CA VAL A 69 13.03 -7.67 11.52
C VAL A 69 12.49 -7.53 12.93
N ALA A 70 11.34 -8.14 13.21
CA ALA A 70 10.82 -8.27 14.56
C ALA A 70 11.48 -9.44 15.31
N ASP A 71 11.30 -9.47 16.63
CA ASP A 71 11.67 -10.64 17.41
C ASP A 71 10.85 -11.88 17.00
N GLY A 72 11.51 -13.04 16.98
CA GLY A 72 10.92 -14.28 16.46
C GLY A 72 10.94 -14.42 14.93
N PHE A 73 11.50 -13.47 14.19
CA PHE A 73 11.78 -13.64 12.76
C PHE A 73 12.65 -14.88 12.50
N ASN A 74 12.25 -15.71 11.53
CA ASN A 74 13.02 -16.86 11.08
C ASN A 74 13.30 -16.78 9.57
N PRO A 75 14.57 -16.59 9.15
CA PRO A 75 14.95 -16.42 7.75
C PRO A 75 14.74 -17.67 6.88
N GLN A 76 14.51 -18.86 7.47
CA GLN A 76 14.25 -20.11 6.73
C GLN A 76 13.03 -20.05 5.81
N PHE A 77 12.06 -19.19 6.17
CA PHE A 77 10.80 -18.99 5.46
C PHE A 77 10.85 -17.84 4.45
N VAL A 78 12.03 -17.27 4.21
CA VAL A 78 12.23 -16.17 3.26
C VAL A 78 13.19 -16.66 2.17
N ARG A 79 12.72 -16.79 0.93
CA ARG A 79 13.49 -17.40 -0.18
C ARG A 79 13.28 -16.70 -1.51
N ALA A 80 14.37 -16.53 -2.26
CA ALA A 80 14.36 -15.95 -3.61
C ALA A 80 13.63 -14.59 -3.71
N CYS A 81 13.68 -13.77 -2.65
CA CYS A 81 13.12 -12.42 -2.65
C CYS A 81 14.18 -11.35 -2.97
N GLN A 82 13.74 -10.23 -3.52
CA GLN A 82 14.55 -9.04 -3.68
C GLN A 82 13.99 -7.93 -2.79
N PHE A 83 14.85 -7.34 -1.95
CA PHE A 83 14.51 -6.23 -1.06
C PHE A 83 15.15 -4.94 -1.55
N SER A 84 14.43 -3.82 -1.47
CA SER A 84 14.94 -2.48 -1.82
C SER A 84 14.24 -1.41 -0.98
N GLY A 85 14.96 -0.36 -0.58
CA GLY A 85 14.46 0.59 0.42
C GLY A 85 14.32 -0.06 1.81
N LEU A 86 13.76 0.70 2.75
CA LEU A 86 13.48 0.22 4.10
C LEU A 86 12.37 -0.84 4.08
N VAL A 87 12.69 -2.11 4.36
CA VAL A 87 11.73 -3.23 4.45
C VAL A 87 11.71 -3.75 5.88
N ARG A 88 10.54 -3.80 6.50
CA ARG A 88 10.36 -4.26 7.89
C ARG A 88 9.55 -5.55 7.89
N ILE A 89 10.06 -6.62 8.49
CA ILE A 89 9.48 -7.96 8.42
C ILE A 89 9.16 -8.48 9.82
N GLY A 90 7.89 -8.73 10.07
CA GLY A 90 7.38 -9.27 11.32
C GLY A 90 7.85 -10.70 11.60
N GLN A 91 7.29 -11.28 12.65
CA GLN A 91 7.56 -12.66 13.01
C GLN A 91 7.09 -13.62 11.90
N ILE A 92 7.94 -14.57 11.51
CA ILE A 92 7.57 -15.65 10.58
C ILE A 92 8.01 -16.97 11.19
N GLY A 93 7.06 -17.89 11.37
CA GLY A 93 7.30 -19.22 11.93
C GLY A 93 6.82 -20.34 11.02
N ASP A 94 7.02 -21.59 11.48
CA ASP A 94 6.59 -22.80 10.78
C ASP A 94 5.08 -23.03 10.92
N VAL A 95 4.30 -22.20 10.23
CA VAL A 95 2.85 -22.25 10.24
C VAL A 95 2.30 -22.08 8.83
N SER A 96 1.09 -22.57 8.61
CA SER A 96 0.36 -22.34 7.36
C SER A 96 -0.90 -21.54 7.64
N LEU A 97 -1.14 -20.54 6.80
CA LEU A 97 -2.39 -19.83 6.75
C LEU A 97 -3.38 -20.65 5.90
N SER A 98 -4.64 -20.71 6.34
CA SER A 98 -5.71 -21.40 5.61
C SER A 98 -6.91 -20.48 5.41
N MET A 99 -7.43 -20.43 4.18
CA MET A 99 -8.65 -19.71 3.84
C MET A 99 -9.43 -20.50 2.78
N HIS A 100 -10.58 -21.03 3.16
CA HIS A 100 -11.32 -22.04 2.38
C HIS A 100 -10.40 -23.25 2.06
N ASP A 101 -10.34 -23.70 0.80
CA ASP A 101 -9.49 -24.82 0.37
C ASP A 101 -8.03 -24.41 0.08
N LEU A 102 -7.67 -23.14 0.28
CA LEU A 102 -6.33 -22.62 0.04
C LEU A 102 -5.52 -22.67 1.33
N ILE A 103 -4.49 -23.52 1.35
CA ILE A 103 -3.53 -23.63 2.45
C ILE A 103 -2.16 -23.21 1.92
N VAL A 104 -1.52 -22.27 2.61
CA VAL A 104 -0.25 -21.69 2.19
C VAL A 104 0.67 -21.52 3.39
N PRO A 105 1.94 -21.98 3.31
CA PRO A 105 2.90 -21.73 4.37
C PRO A 105 3.16 -20.23 4.50
N ALA A 106 3.23 -19.74 5.73
CA ALA A 106 3.73 -18.40 6.01
C ALA A 106 5.18 -18.26 5.51
N GLY A 107 5.55 -17.06 5.11
CA GLY A 107 6.85 -16.79 4.50
C GLY A 107 6.79 -15.97 3.23
N LEU A 108 7.97 -15.52 2.82
CA LEU A 108 8.17 -14.70 1.64
C LEU A 108 8.88 -15.55 0.58
N LEU A 109 8.30 -15.65 -0.61
CA LEU A 109 8.83 -16.48 -1.68
C LEU A 109 8.76 -15.76 -3.02
N ASN A 110 9.89 -15.74 -3.75
CA ASN A 110 9.95 -15.34 -5.16
C ASN A 110 9.29 -13.98 -5.45
N SER A 111 9.54 -12.97 -4.60
CA SER A 111 8.83 -11.68 -4.65
C SER A 111 9.78 -10.49 -4.57
N HIS A 112 9.44 -9.40 -5.25
CA HIS A 112 10.21 -8.14 -5.20
C HIS A 112 9.48 -7.17 -4.28
N ILE A 113 10.12 -6.80 -3.18
CA ILE A 113 9.51 -6.05 -2.07
C ILE A 113 10.29 -4.74 -1.91
N VAL A 114 9.61 -3.62 -2.13
CA VAL A 114 10.21 -2.29 -2.20
C VAL A 114 9.57 -1.38 -1.16
N ALA A 115 10.35 -0.98 -0.14
CA ALA A 115 9.90 -0.07 0.90
C ALA A 115 8.55 -0.48 1.52
N CYS A 116 8.47 -1.67 2.12
CA CYS A 116 7.23 -2.23 2.68
C CYS A 116 7.35 -2.59 4.16
N ASP A 117 6.22 -2.58 4.85
CA ASP A 117 6.06 -3.20 6.17
C ASP A 117 5.28 -4.49 6.02
N ILE A 118 5.77 -5.55 6.62
CA ILE A 118 5.18 -6.87 6.57
C ILE A 118 4.92 -7.30 8.02
N GLY A 119 3.66 -7.57 8.33
CA GLY A 119 3.20 -8.02 9.62
C GLY A 119 3.63 -9.45 9.95
N ASP A 120 3.14 -9.93 11.07
CA ASP A 120 3.46 -11.25 11.60
C ASP A 120 2.66 -12.32 10.85
N THR A 121 3.27 -13.48 10.64
CA THR A 121 2.64 -14.65 10.00
C THR A 121 2.02 -14.30 8.64
N VAL A 122 2.76 -13.59 7.79
CA VAL A 122 2.30 -13.24 6.43
C VAL A 122 2.84 -14.24 5.40
N ALA A 123 2.03 -14.56 4.40
CA ALA A 123 2.45 -15.31 3.21
C ALA A 123 2.46 -14.41 1.97
N ILE A 124 3.64 -14.03 1.47
CA ILE A 124 3.81 -13.32 0.18
C ILE A 124 4.51 -14.25 -0.80
N ARG A 125 3.81 -14.69 -1.85
CA ARG A 125 4.39 -15.66 -2.80
C ARG A 125 4.17 -15.24 -4.25
N ASN A 126 5.27 -15.22 -5.00
CA ASN A 126 5.34 -14.86 -6.41
C ASN A 126 4.72 -13.49 -6.74
N VAL A 127 4.83 -12.51 -5.84
CA VAL A 127 4.39 -11.14 -6.13
C VAL A 127 5.52 -10.45 -6.88
N ARG A 128 5.32 -10.16 -8.18
CA ARG A 128 6.42 -9.68 -9.04
C ARG A 128 6.94 -8.31 -8.65
N TYR A 129 6.08 -7.51 -8.02
CA TYR A 129 6.46 -6.24 -7.45
C TYR A 129 5.41 -5.79 -6.45
N ILE A 130 5.86 -5.45 -5.24
CA ILE A 130 5.07 -4.74 -4.25
C ILE A 130 5.88 -3.55 -3.73
N ALA A 131 5.32 -2.35 -3.81
CA ALA A 131 5.98 -1.14 -3.37
C ALA A 131 5.09 -0.22 -2.52
N HIS A 132 5.67 0.31 -1.43
CA HIS A 132 5.01 1.29 -0.56
C HIS A 132 3.69 0.77 0.04
N TYR A 133 3.76 -0.42 0.62
CA TYR A 133 2.63 -1.10 1.27
C TYR A 133 2.95 -1.48 2.71
N ILE A 134 1.96 -1.33 3.58
CA ILE A 134 1.94 -1.87 4.95
C ILE A 134 0.98 -3.05 4.94
N VAL A 135 1.50 -4.25 5.13
CA VAL A 135 0.75 -5.51 5.13
C VAL A 135 0.54 -5.97 6.55
N GLY A 136 -0.72 -6.06 6.96
CA GLY A 136 -1.12 -6.49 8.30
C GLY A 136 -0.95 -7.99 8.51
N ASP A 137 -0.95 -8.37 9.78
CA ASP A 137 -0.68 -9.73 10.23
C ASP A 137 -1.64 -10.77 9.62
N ASN A 138 -1.18 -12.02 9.56
CA ASN A 138 -1.98 -13.18 9.13
C ASN A 138 -2.54 -13.07 7.70
N SER A 139 -1.89 -12.29 6.84
CA SER A 139 -2.36 -12.02 5.48
C SER A 139 -1.69 -12.90 4.42
N MET A 140 -2.40 -13.17 3.32
CA MET A 140 -1.90 -13.89 2.15
C MET A 140 -1.93 -13.00 0.91
N LEU A 141 -0.78 -12.83 0.25
CA LEU A 141 -0.63 -12.20 -1.05
C LEU A 141 -0.06 -13.23 -2.03
N LEU A 142 -0.83 -13.65 -3.04
CA LEU A 142 -0.40 -14.74 -3.93
C LEU A 142 -0.57 -14.40 -5.41
N ASN A 143 0.58 -14.39 -6.09
CA ASN A 143 0.78 -14.18 -7.52
C ASN A 143 0.12 -12.89 -8.04
N ILE A 144 0.47 -11.75 -7.45
CA ILE A 144 0.04 -10.42 -7.93
C ILE A 144 1.20 -9.78 -8.69
N ASP A 145 0.93 -9.27 -9.89
CA ASP A 145 1.95 -8.82 -10.85
C ASP A 145 2.06 -7.29 -11.02
N GLU A 146 1.44 -6.49 -10.15
CA GLU A 146 2.00 -5.23 -9.65
C GLU A 146 1.11 -4.70 -8.51
N MET A 147 1.68 -4.46 -7.33
CA MET A 147 1.07 -3.65 -6.27
C MET A 147 1.94 -2.44 -6.01
N GLN A 148 1.41 -1.24 -6.20
CA GLN A 148 2.19 -0.02 -5.95
C GLN A 148 1.32 1.08 -5.37
N THR A 149 1.88 1.81 -4.42
CA THR A 149 1.31 3.07 -3.95
C THR A 149 2.19 4.22 -4.39
N THR A 150 1.57 5.25 -4.92
CA THR A 150 2.22 6.51 -5.26
C THR A 150 2.18 7.46 -4.07
N ASN A 151 3.15 8.36 -4.00
CA ASN A 151 3.20 9.35 -2.92
C ASN A 151 2.03 10.35 -2.93
N HIS A 152 1.21 10.37 -3.99
CA HIS A 152 0.04 11.24 -4.13
C HIS A 152 -1.27 10.43 -4.15
N ALA A 153 -1.23 9.19 -3.67
CA ALA A 153 -2.37 8.31 -3.58
C ALA A 153 -3.53 8.94 -2.78
N LYS A 154 -4.70 9.03 -3.42
CA LYS A 154 -5.94 9.54 -2.80
C LYS A 154 -6.82 8.43 -2.21
N PHE A 155 -6.49 7.17 -2.51
CA PHE A 155 -7.21 5.97 -2.06
C PHE A 155 -8.72 6.01 -2.37
N GLY A 156 -9.07 6.54 -3.55
CA GLY A 156 -10.46 6.67 -4.00
C GLY A 156 -11.19 7.92 -3.53
N ASN A 157 -10.56 8.79 -2.74
CA ASN A 157 -11.15 10.06 -2.30
C ASN A 157 -10.98 11.15 -3.37
N GLY A 158 -12.02 11.97 -3.58
CA GLY A 158 -12.08 13.09 -4.51
C GLY A 158 -11.42 14.35 -3.98
N ILE A 159 -10.24 14.20 -3.37
CA ILE A 159 -9.41 15.29 -2.84
C ILE A 159 -8.27 15.62 -3.82
N VAL A 160 -7.56 16.71 -3.55
CA VAL A 160 -6.33 17.10 -4.26
C VAL A 160 -5.19 17.04 -3.25
N THR A 161 -4.14 16.33 -3.62
CA THR A 161 -2.95 16.17 -2.78
C THR A 161 -2.05 17.40 -2.96
N ASP A 162 -1.26 17.78 -1.95
CA ASP A 162 -0.42 18.98 -1.96
C ASP A 162 0.44 19.08 -3.23
N GLY A 163 0.41 20.20 -3.94
CA GLY A 163 1.16 20.41 -5.19
C GLY A 163 0.60 19.70 -6.43
N GLU A 164 -0.59 19.12 -6.34
CA GLU A 164 -1.37 18.74 -7.52
C GLU A 164 -2.32 19.86 -7.96
N GLU A 165 -2.62 19.90 -9.26
CA GLU A 165 -3.62 20.81 -9.83
C GLU A 165 -5.05 20.28 -9.62
N GLU A 166 -6.04 21.18 -9.57
CA GLU A 166 -7.45 20.80 -9.41
C GLU A 166 -7.96 19.85 -10.52
N GLU A 167 -7.36 19.93 -11.71
CA GLU A 167 -7.72 19.12 -12.88
C GLU A 167 -7.52 17.61 -12.68
N VAL A 168 -6.65 17.20 -11.75
CA VAL A 168 -6.42 15.76 -11.45
C VAL A 168 -7.35 15.21 -10.37
N ARG A 169 -8.34 15.99 -9.94
CA ARG A 169 -9.35 15.53 -8.99
C ARG A 169 -10.23 14.45 -9.62
N ILE A 170 -10.43 13.38 -8.87
CA ILE A 170 -11.31 12.29 -9.27
C ILE A 170 -12.73 12.65 -8.85
N CYS A 171 -13.67 12.55 -9.79
CA CYS A 171 -15.09 12.70 -9.56
C CYS A 171 -15.82 11.44 -10.05
N LEU A 172 -16.94 11.10 -9.43
CA LEU A 172 -17.83 10.02 -9.88
C LEU A 172 -19.03 10.60 -10.63
N ASP A 173 -19.21 10.20 -11.88
CA ASP A 173 -20.45 10.46 -12.61
C ASP A 173 -21.52 9.45 -12.20
N VAL A 174 -22.45 9.90 -11.35
CA VAL A 174 -23.53 9.05 -10.80
C VAL A 174 -24.81 9.08 -11.64
N ILE A 175 -24.93 10.04 -12.58
CA ILE A 175 -26.05 10.16 -13.53
C ILE A 175 -25.46 10.44 -14.91
N ASN A 176 -25.13 9.37 -15.62
CA ASN A 176 -24.40 9.41 -16.90
C ASN A 176 -25.22 10.04 -18.05
N GLU A 177 -26.54 10.12 -17.90
CA GLU A 177 -27.46 10.59 -18.94
C GLU A 177 -27.57 12.12 -19.00
N ALA A 178 -27.24 12.82 -17.91
CA ALA A 178 -27.45 14.27 -17.79
C ALA A 178 -26.15 15.08 -17.93
N GLY A 179 -24.99 14.46 -17.69
CA GLY A 179 -23.71 15.16 -17.56
C GLY A 179 -23.69 16.18 -16.41
N GLY A 180 -22.49 16.62 -15.99
CA GLY A 180 -22.34 17.73 -15.05
C GLY A 180 -22.86 17.52 -13.63
N ARG A 181 -23.24 16.28 -13.27
CA ARG A 181 -23.71 15.88 -11.92
C ARG A 181 -22.71 14.99 -11.20
N ALA A 182 -21.43 15.17 -11.52
CA ALA A 182 -20.35 14.46 -10.86
C ALA A 182 -20.30 14.80 -9.37
N VAL A 183 -19.94 13.82 -8.55
CA VAL A 183 -19.81 13.96 -7.10
C VAL A 183 -18.37 13.63 -6.69
N LEU A 184 -17.87 14.24 -5.63
CA LEU A 184 -16.54 13.90 -5.12
C LEU A 184 -16.64 12.65 -4.24
N PRO A 185 -16.08 11.49 -4.64
CA PRO A 185 -16.12 10.31 -3.81
C PRO A 185 -15.39 10.55 -2.49
N PHE A 186 -15.83 9.90 -1.43
CA PHE A 186 -15.08 9.88 -0.18
C PHE A 186 -15.34 8.59 0.58
N ASP A 187 -14.37 8.19 1.39
CA ASP A 187 -14.51 7.03 2.26
C ASP A 187 -15.66 7.24 3.26
N GLY A 188 -16.59 6.29 3.25
CA GLY A 188 -17.85 6.35 3.99
C GLY A 188 -19.01 7.05 3.27
N MET A 189 -18.88 7.40 1.99
CA MET A 189 -19.99 7.94 1.20
C MET A 189 -21.14 6.92 1.10
N ILE A 190 -22.36 7.37 1.41
CA ILE A 190 -23.58 6.59 1.23
C ILE A 190 -24.42 7.12 0.05
N PRO A 191 -25.39 6.34 -0.47
CA PRO A 191 -26.24 6.80 -1.58
C PRO A 191 -27.00 8.11 -1.29
N ALA A 192 -27.29 8.40 -0.02
CA ALA A 192 -27.92 9.65 0.37
C ALA A 192 -27.00 10.87 0.12
N ASP A 193 -25.71 10.75 0.42
CA ASP A 193 -24.73 11.81 0.16
C ASP A 193 -24.63 12.06 -1.35
N ALA A 194 -24.43 11.01 -2.13
CA ALA A 194 -24.35 11.10 -3.59
C ALA A 194 -25.63 11.71 -4.20
N TYR A 195 -26.80 11.34 -3.66
CA TYR A 195 -28.08 11.93 -4.06
C TYR A 195 -28.14 13.43 -3.80
N LEU A 196 -27.74 13.89 -2.61
CA LEU A 196 -27.76 15.32 -2.27
C LEU A 196 -26.86 16.13 -3.22
N TRP A 197 -25.64 15.65 -3.45
CA TRP A 197 -24.71 16.29 -4.38
C TRP A 197 -25.28 16.36 -5.81
N ALA A 198 -25.73 15.22 -6.34
CA ALA A 198 -26.18 15.11 -7.73
C ALA A 198 -27.52 15.81 -7.98
N LYS A 199 -28.42 15.85 -6.99
CA LYS A 199 -29.75 16.47 -7.09
C LYS A 199 -29.67 17.99 -7.07
N TYR A 200 -28.95 18.56 -6.11
CA TYR A 200 -28.90 20.00 -5.84
C TYR A 200 -27.75 20.70 -6.57
N ARG A 201 -27.53 20.34 -7.84
CA ARG A 201 -26.37 20.82 -8.60
C ARG A 201 -26.37 22.32 -8.88
N GLN A 202 -27.55 22.94 -8.92
CA GLN A 202 -27.72 24.37 -9.18
C GLN A 202 -27.41 25.25 -7.96
N ASP A 203 -27.35 24.68 -6.75
CA ASP A 203 -27.02 25.41 -5.54
C ASP A 203 -25.50 25.45 -5.37
N ALA A 204 -24.87 26.48 -5.96
CA ALA A 204 -23.42 26.64 -5.92
C ALA A 204 -22.87 26.70 -4.48
N THR A 205 -23.61 27.31 -3.55
CA THR A 205 -23.16 27.43 -2.15
C THR A 205 -23.11 26.06 -1.50
N LEU A 206 -24.14 25.25 -1.70
CA LEU A 206 -24.18 23.90 -1.15
C LEU A 206 -23.08 23.01 -1.75
N GLN A 207 -22.83 23.12 -3.05
CA GLN A 207 -21.77 22.37 -3.74
C GLN A 207 -20.36 22.73 -3.22
N GLU A 208 -20.09 24.01 -2.98
CA GLU A 208 -18.83 24.46 -2.38
C GLU A 208 -18.67 23.97 -0.94
N ARG A 209 -19.75 23.97 -0.15
CA ARG A 209 -19.70 23.43 1.23
C ARG A 209 -19.46 21.93 1.25
N PHE A 210 -20.09 21.20 0.34
CA PHE A 210 -19.86 19.79 0.13
C PHE A 210 -18.40 19.48 -0.23
N LYS A 211 -17.82 20.24 -1.18
CA LYS A 211 -16.40 20.14 -1.52
C LYS A 211 -15.51 20.40 -0.29
N ALA A 212 -15.73 21.51 0.42
CA ALA A 212 -14.93 21.88 1.57
C ALA A 212 -14.99 20.84 2.71
N ILE A 213 -16.16 20.25 2.97
CA ILE A 213 -16.31 19.20 3.99
C ILE A 213 -15.58 17.92 3.58
N THR A 214 -15.67 17.53 2.30
CA THR A 214 -14.94 16.38 1.78
C THR A 214 -13.44 16.58 1.90
N GLU A 215 -12.91 17.73 1.49
CA GLU A 215 -11.48 18.04 1.58
C GLU A 215 -10.98 18.08 3.02
N ALA A 216 -11.69 18.77 3.92
CA ALA A 216 -11.29 18.91 5.31
C ALA A 216 -11.25 17.58 6.07
N ARG A 217 -11.90 16.53 5.55
CA ARG A 217 -11.96 15.21 6.18
C ARG A 217 -10.70 14.36 5.92
N PHE A 218 -9.97 14.61 4.86
CA PHE A 218 -8.83 13.78 4.47
C PHE A 218 -7.54 14.58 4.43
N ASP A 219 -6.45 13.88 4.67
CA ASP A 219 -5.12 14.46 4.69
C ASP A 219 -4.61 14.66 3.25
N SER A 220 -4.20 15.90 2.92
CA SER A 220 -3.65 16.25 1.61
C SER A 220 -2.13 16.03 1.51
N ARG A 221 -1.46 15.65 2.60
CA ARG A 221 -0.01 15.39 2.60
C ARG A 221 0.33 14.23 1.68
N ARG A 222 1.54 14.29 1.11
CA ARG A 222 2.11 13.22 0.28
C ARG A 222 2.85 12.19 1.11
N GLY A 223 2.86 10.96 0.63
CA GLY A 223 3.72 9.89 1.17
C GLY A 223 3.00 8.82 1.97
N PHE A 224 1.67 8.80 1.98
CA PHE A 224 0.91 7.71 2.58
C PHE A 224 1.14 6.40 1.83
N TYR A 225 1.34 5.33 2.59
CA TYR A 225 1.47 3.98 2.06
C TYR A 225 0.08 3.36 1.88
N GLY A 226 -0.02 2.45 0.92
CA GLY A 226 -1.16 1.56 0.79
C GLY A 226 -1.18 0.61 1.96
N THR A 227 -2.37 0.20 2.38
CA THR A 227 -2.52 -0.73 3.51
C THR A 227 -3.19 -2.00 3.04
N VAL A 228 -2.75 -3.13 3.56
CA VAL A 228 -3.51 -4.38 3.59
C VAL A 228 -3.78 -4.65 5.06
N GLY A 229 -5.04 -4.68 5.47
CA GLY A 229 -5.41 -4.96 6.87
C GLY A 229 -5.01 -6.37 7.31
N ALA A 230 -5.28 -6.70 8.56
CA ALA A 230 -5.01 -8.03 9.10
C ALA A 230 -5.93 -9.09 8.47
N ALA A 231 -5.47 -10.34 8.44
CA ALA A 231 -6.22 -11.50 7.95
C ALA A 231 -6.77 -11.35 6.52
N CYS A 232 -6.09 -10.59 5.67
CA CYS A 232 -6.49 -10.40 4.28
C CYS A 232 -6.01 -11.54 3.39
N VAL A 233 -6.76 -11.82 2.32
CA VAL A 233 -6.36 -12.77 1.29
C VAL A 233 -6.55 -12.12 -0.07
N ILE A 234 -5.45 -11.75 -0.71
CA ILE A 234 -5.43 -11.16 -2.04
C ILE A 234 -4.72 -12.14 -2.98
N LYS A 235 -5.48 -12.74 -3.89
CA LYS A 235 -4.94 -13.77 -4.79
C LYS A 235 -5.28 -13.54 -6.26
N ASN A 236 -4.29 -13.80 -7.10
CA ASN A 236 -4.40 -13.82 -8.56
C ASN A 236 -4.96 -12.52 -9.15
N CYS A 237 -4.51 -11.37 -8.64
CA CYS A 237 -4.83 -10.05 -9.19
C CYS A 237 -3.69 -9.58 -10.11
N SER A 238 -3.98 -8.71 -11.08
CA SER A 238 -2.92 -8.11 -11.91
C SER A 238 -2.42 -6.80 -11.29
N ILE A 239 -3.06 -5.67 -11.60
CA ILE A 239 -2.61 -4.35 -11.18
C ILE A 239 -3.49 -3.87 -10.02
N ILE A 240 -2.85 -3.58 -8.89
CA ILE A 240 -3.46 -2.89 -7.74
C ILE A 240 -2.63 -1.63 -7.51
N LYS A 241 -3.29 -0.47 -7.61
CA LYS A 241 -2.63 0.82 -7.49
C LYS A 241 -3.39 1.74 -6.55
N ASP A 242 -2.68 2.32 -5.58
CA ASP A 242 -3.21 3.33 -4.65
C ASP A 242 -4.44 2.83 -3.87
N VAL A 243 -4.35 1.63 -3.28
CA VAL A 243 -5.48 0.98 -2.56
C VAL A 243 -5.16 0.75 -1.09
N LYS A 244 -6.16 1.02 -0.23
CA LYS A 244 -6.23 0.55 1.17
C LYS A 244 -7.25 -0.57 1.28
N PHE A 245 -6.82 -1.74 1.74
CA PHE A 245 -7.70 -2.83 2.14
C PHE A 245 -7.87 -2.79 3.66
N GLY A 246 -9.12 -2.88 4.12
CA GLY A 246 -9.42 -3.10 5.53
C GLY A 246 -9.13 -4.53 5.97
N ASP A 247 -9.45 -4.84 7.22
CA ASP A 247 -9.23 -6.18 7.77
C ASP A 247 -10.14 -7.23 7.14
N CYS A 248 -9.68 -8.48 7.13
CA CYS A 248 -10.41 -9.65 6.66
C CYS A 248 -10.88 -9.57 5.19
N VAL A 249 -10.27 -8.69 4.40
CA VAL A 249 -10.65 -8.52 3.00
C VAL A 249 -10.21 -9.74 2.19
N TYR A 250 -11.13 -10.27 1.40
CA TYR A 250 -10.87 -11.33 0.45
C TYR A 250 -11.01 -10.82 -0.98
N VAL A 251 -9.88 -10.69 -1.67
CA VAL A 251 -9.82 -10.33 -3.09
C VAL A 251 -9.42 -11.54 -3.91
N LYS A 252 -10.22 -11.83 -4.93
CA LYS A 252 -9.96 -12.90 -5.89
C LYS A 252 -10.09 -12.34 -7.29
N GLY A 253 -8.99 -12.30 -8.04
CA GLY A 253 -9.05 -11.92 -9.44
C GLY A 253 -9.90 -12.89 -10.26
N ALA A 254 -10.53 -12.37 -11.32
CA ALA A 254 -11.40 -13.11 -12.22
C ALA A 254 -10.60 -13.94 -13.25
N ASN A 255 -9.76 -14.87 -12.76
CA ASN A 255 -8.99 -15.78 -13.63
C ASN A 255 -9.61 -17.19 -13.71
N LYS A 256 -10.77 -17.42 -13.07
CA LYS A 256 -11.42 -18.75 -13.01
C LYS A 256 -12.92 -18.65 -13.25
N LEU A 257 -13.37 -19.09 -14.43
CA LEU A 257 -14.76 -19.48 -14.70
C LEU A 257 -14.94 -20.96 -14.32
N LYS A 258 -16.06 -21.29 -13.68
CA LYS A 258 -16.51 -22.66 -13.43
C LYS A 258 -17.93 -22.81 -13.95
#